data_AF-A0A1B8Z950-F1
#
_entry.id   AF-A0A1B8Z950-F1
#
_cell.length_a   1.000
_cell.length_b   1.000
_cell.length_c   1.000
_cell.angle_alpha   90.00
_cell.angle_beta   90.00
_cell.angle_gamma   90.00
#
_symmetry.space_group_name_H-M   'P 1'
#
loop_
_entity.id
_entity.type
_entity.pdbx_description
1 polymer ?
#
loop_
_entity_poly.entity_id
_entity_poly.type
_entity_poly.pdbx_seq_one_letter_code
_entity_poly.pdbx_strand_id
1 'polypeptide(L)'
;MNKFGSYILLFSDSWKEKYHAVLEEQHMKNLSENIQKYQKGTLDLDLPYFNEEIKVSRQEIFNQFIHIFNSVETDEVKARHLEAIPFEDWLIVLGQRLTSASIRDERAIPPLNEILIEACKEPFNSEITIAQRAWEKHTGRADEDFWGEVKGNNQQKQEKVMQKIHYILENKTWWNVFFHYKHELVFEVREKEGHGIRWSHGGKKLIGFLEKFINE
;
A
#
# COMPACT_ATOMS: atom_id res chain seq x y z
N MET A 1 18.26 -2.28 -8.11
CA MET A 1 18.05 -2.61 -9.53
C MET A 1 16.72 -3.33 -9.64
N ASN A 2 15.83 -2.90 -10.55
CA ASN A 2 14.53 -3.54 -10.75
C ASN A 2 14.76 -4.98 -11.26
N LYS A 3 14.31 -5.99 -10.50
CA LYS A 3 14.49 -7.41 -10.86
C LYS A 3 13.57 -7.85 -12.01
N PHE A 4 12.55 -7.07 -12.34
CA PHE A 4 11.52 -7.43 -13.31
C PHE A 4 11.78 -6.85 -14.71
N GLY A 5 12.71 -5.89 -14.85
CA GLY A 5 12.84 -5.05 -16.05
C GLY A 5 13.00 -5.79 -17.38
N SER A 6 13.81 -6.85 -17.42
CA SER A 6 14.00 -7.66 -18.65
C SER A 6 12.77 -8.51 -18.99
N TYR A 7 12.00 -8.94 -17.99
CA TYR A 7 10.86 -9.84 -18.17
C TYR A 7 9.57 -9.11 -18.58
N ILE A 8 9.38 -7.86 -18.13
CA ILE A 8 8.15 -7.10 -18.42
C ILE A 8 7.93 -6.97 -19.93
N LEU A 9 9.00 -6.74 -20.71
CA LEU A 9 8.90 -6.65 -22.16
C LEU A 9 8.40 -7.96 -22.80
N LEU A 10 8.69 -9.10 -22.15
CA LEU A 10 8.37 -10.45 -22.61
C LEU A 10 7.00 -10.95 -22.13
N PHE A 11 6.31 -10.22 -21.25
CA PHE A 11 4.92 -10.54 -20.91
C PHE A 11 4.01 -10.40 -22.14
N SER A 12 3.04 -11.29 -22.25
CA SER A 12 1.96 -11.27 -23.21
C SER A 12 1.14 -9.99 -23.12
N ASP A 13 0.60 -9.57 -24.26
CA ASP A 13 -0.20 -8.34 -24.34
C ASP A 13 -1.47 -8.44 -23.49
N SER A 14 -2.11 -9.61 -23.41
CA SER A 14 -3.29 -9.83 -22.59
C SER A 14 -3.01 -9.71 -21.09
N TRP A 15 -1.85 -10.19 -20.63
CA TRP A 15 -1.43 -10.03 -19.25
C TRP A 15 -1.15 -8.55 -18.95
N LYS A 16 -0.40 -7.88 -19.83
CA LYS A 16 -0.10 -6.44 -19.69
C LYS A 16 -1.37 -5.61 -19.68
N GLU A 17 -2.32 -5.85 -20.59
CA GLU A 17 -3.58 -5.10 -20.65
C GLU A 17 -4.35 -5.22 -19.33
N LYS A 18 -4.49 -6.45 -18.82
CA LYS A 18 -5.24 -6.71 -17.59
C LYS A 18 -4.55 -6.14 -16.34
N TYR A 19 -3.22 -6.28 -16.24
CA TYR A 19 -2.46 -5.98 -15.02
C TYR A 19 -1.55 -4.75 -15.16
N HIS A 20 -1.72 -3.91 -16.17
CA HIS A 20 -0.83 -2.78 -16.48
C HIS A 20 -0.51 -1.90 -15.27
N ALA A 21 -1.48 -1.67 -14.39
CA ALA A 21 -1.30 -0.82 -13.22
C ALA A 21 -0.22 -1.35 -12.27
N VAL A 22 0.02 -2.67 -12.19
CA VAL A 22 1.11 -3.22 -11.36
C VAL A 22 2.48 -2.94 -11.97
N LEU A 23 2.55 -2.74 -13.30
CA LEU A 23 3.78 -2.52 -14.05
C LEU A 23 4.33 -1.08 -13.94
N GLU A 24 3.61 -0.18 -13.28
CA GLU A 24 4.09 1.16 -12.95
C GLU A 24 5.41 1.11 -12.17
N GLU A 25 6.30 2.07 -12.42
CA GLU A 25 7.67 2.08 -11.89
C GLU A 25 7.69 1.95 -10.36
N GLN A 26 6.79 2.66 -9.67
CA GLN A 26 6.67 2.63 -8.22
C GLN A 26 6.41 1.21 -7.69
N HIS A 27 5.48 0.48 -8.32
CA HIS A 27 5.11 -0.86 -7.87
C HIS A 27 6.19 -1.89 -8.21
N MET A 28 6.80 -1.80 -9.40
CA MET A 28 7.91 -2.66 -9.79
C MET A 28 9.15 -2.49 -8.90
N LYS A 29 9.44 -1.25 -8.49
CA LYS A 29 10.46 -0.94 -7.49
C LYS A 29 10.12 -1.58 -6.14
N ASN A 30 8.90 -1.38 -5.66
CA ASN A 30 8.45 -1.94 -4.37
C ASN A 30 8.49 -3.47 -4.35
N LEU A 31 8.04 -4.15 -5.41
CA LEU A 31 8.14 -5.62 -5.54
C LEU A 31 9.60 -6.08 -5.44
N SER A 32 10.50 -5.45 -6.20
CA SER A 32 11.92 -5.78 -6.17
C SER A 32 12.52 -5.59 -4.77
N GLU A 33 12.19 -4.48 -4.12
CA GLU A 33 12.66 -4.16 -2.76
C GLU A 33 12.11 -5.11 -1.72
N ASN A 34 10.83 -5.47 -1.78
CA ASN A 34 10.21 -6.42 -0.85
C ASN A 34 10.85 -7.79 -0.98
N ILE A 35 11.06 -8.29 -2.21
CA ILE A 35 11.77 -9.56 -2.43
C ILE A 35 13.19 -9.49 -1.86
N GLN A 36 13.91 -8.38 -2.08
CA GLN A 36 15.26 -8.21 -1.54
C GLN A 36 15.28 -8.15 -0.01
N LYS A 37 14.36 -7.43 0.63
CA LYS A 37 14.22 -7.35 2.08
C LYS A 37 13.86 -8.71 2.68
N TYR A 38 12.96 -9.45 2.02
CA TYR A 38 12.62 -10.82 2.42
C TYR A 38 13.85 -11.75 2.37
N GLN A 39 14.62 -11.74 1.28
CA GLN A 39 15.86 -12.53 1.17
C GLN A 39 16.90 -12.18 2.24
N LYS A 40 16.89 -10.94 2.75
CA LYS A 40 17.77 -10.46 3.84
C LYS A 40 17.20 -10.68 5.25
N GLY A 41 15.95 -11.11 5.38
CA GLY A 41 15.26 -11.21 6.66
C GLY A 41 14.94 -9.85 7.33
N THR A 42 14.85 -8.77 6.54
CA THR A 42 14.62 -7.40 7.04
C THR A 42 13.25 -6.84 6.64
N LEU A 43 12.29 -7.70 6.28
CA LEU A 43 10.95 -7.29 5.89
C LEU A 43 10.00 -7.45 7.08
N ASP A 44 9.43 -6.34 7.55
CA ASP A 44 8.44 -6.36 8.62
C ASP A 44 7.10 -6.86 8.09
N LEU A 45 6.77 -8.12 8.38
CA LEU A 45 5.58 -8.79 7.84
C LEU A 45 4.43 -8.94 8.85
N ASP A 46 4.71 -8.73 10.13
CA ASP A 46 3.77 -9.05 11.21
C ASP A 46 3.17 -7.82 11.91
N LEU A 47 3.70 -6.63 11.61
CA LEU A 47 3.25 -5.37 12.21
C LEU A 47 2.55 -4.46 11.18
N PRO A 48 1.58 -3.64 11.61
CA PRO A 48 0.85 -3.76 12.87
C PRO A 48 0.12 -5.11 12.97
N TYR A 49 -0.08 -5.57 14.20
CA TYR A 49 -0.90 -6.75 14.47
C TYR A 49 -2.38 -6.39 14.29
N PHE A 50 -3.10 -7.26 13.58
CA PHE A 50 -4.55 -7.19 13.43
C PHE A 50 -5.14 -8.59 13.57
N ASN A 51 -6.00 -8.79 14.56
CA ASN A 51 -6.54 -10.12 14.91
C ASN A 51 -7.42 -10.73 13.80
N GLU A 52 -8.10 -9.92 12.97
CA GLU A 52 -8.88 -10.39 11.82
C GLU A 52 -8.06 -10.65 10.54
N GLU A 53 -6.73 -10.48 10.60
CA GLU A 53 -5.88 -10.72 9.43
C GLU A 53 -5.82 -12.21 9.06
N ILE A 54 -6.10 -12.50 7.80
CA ILE A 54 -5.96 -13.83 7.23
C ILE A 54 -4.47 -14.16 7.08
N LYS A 55 -4.05 -15.27 7.69
CA LYS A 55 -2.69 -15.79 7.56
C LYS A 55 -2.50 -16.48 6.21
N VAL A 56 -1.45 -16.08 5.51
CA VAL A 56 -1.01 -16.68 4.23
C VAL A 56 0.42 -17.17 4.38
N SER A 57 0.79 -18.21 3.63
CA SER A 57 2.17 -18.71 3.60
C SER A 57 3.05 -17.78 2.78
N ARG A 58 3.43 -16.63 3.37
CA ARG A 58 4.32 -15.65 2.72
C ARG A 58 5.64 -16.30 2.29
N GLN A 59 6.12 -17.27 3.06
CA GLN A 59 7.34 -17.99 2.71
C GLN A 59 7.22 -18.71 1.35
N GLU A 60 6.14 -19.46 1.14
CA GLU A 60 5.90 -20.15 -0.13
C GLU A 60 5.78 -19.14 -1.27
N ILE A 61 4.97 -18.09 -1.07
CA ILE A 61 4.71 -17.06 -2.07
C ILE A 61 6.00 -16.36 -2.51
N PHE A 62 6.81 -15.84 -1.58
CA PHE A 62 8.06 -15.18 -1.93
C PHE A 62 9.06 -16.15 -2.59
N ASN A 63 9.11 -17.40 -2.13
CA ASN A 63 10.02 -18.40 -2.68
C ASN A 63 9.69 -18.78 -4.12
N GLN A 64 8.41 -18.70 -4.54
CA GLN A 64 8.04 -18.90 -5.95
C GLN A 64 8.75 -17.90 -6.87
N PHE A 65 8.66 -16.59 -6.56
CA PHE A 65 9.34 -15.54 -7.33
C PHE A 65 10.86 -15.72 -7.30
N ILE A 66 11.43 -15.97 -6.13
CA ILE A 66 12.88 -16.14 -5.96
C ILE A 66 13.39 -17.33 -6.77
N HIS A 67 12.66 -18.44 -6.77
CA HIS A 67 13.01 -19.62 -7.55
C HIS A 67 13.06 -19.31 -9.04
N ILE A 68 12.06 -18.59 -9.57
CA ILE A 68 12.03 -18.19 -10.97
C ILE A 68 13.22 -17.28 -11.30
N PHE A 69 13.54 -16.30 -10.46
CA PHE A 69 14.67 -15.41 -10.73
C PHE A 69 16.01 -16.13 -10.71
N ASN A 70 16.17 -17.08 -9.79
CA ASN A 70 17.42 -17.83 -9.61
C ASN A 70 17.57 -19.04 -10.54
N SER A 71 16.54 -19.40 -11.32
CA SER A 71 16.63 -20.52 -12.25
C SER A 71 17.59 -20.22 -13.41
N VAL A 72 18.11 -21.28 -14.03
CA VAL A 72 18.98 -21.19 -15.23
C VAL A 72 18.20 -21.09 -16.54
N GLU A 73 16.87 -20.95 -16.45
CA GLU A 73 15.97 -20.83 -17.59
C GLU A 73 16.16 -19.52 -18.36
N THR A 74 15.72 -19.48 -19.61
CA THR A 74 15.75 -18.26 -20.43
C THR A 74 14.76 -17.21 -19.91
N ASP A 75 14.98 -15.94 -20.26
CA ASP A 75 14.12 -14.85 -19.81
C ASP A 75 12.67 -15.02 -20.29
N GLU A 76 12.43 -15.63 -21.47
CA GLU A 76 11.10 -15.93 -21.99
C GLU A 76 10.38 -17.04 -21.19
N VAL A 77 11.13 -18.04 -20.74
CA VAL A 77 10.58 -19.10 -19.87
C VAL A 77 10.25 -18.51 -18.49
N LYS A 78 11.15 -17.70 -17.93
CA LYS A 78 10.92 -17.00 -16.66
C LYS A 78 9.72 -16.07 -16.74
N ALA A 79 9.57 -15.32 -17.83
CA ALA A 79 8.43 -14.45 -18.06
C ALA A 79 7.11 -15.24 -18.02
N ARG A 80 7.02 -16.37 -18.73
CA ARG A 80 5.84 -17.25 -18.69
C ARG A 80 5.55 -17.81 -17.30
N HIS A 81 6.58 -18.18 -16.54
CA HIS A 81 6.39 -18.62 -15.15
C HIS A 81 5.89 -17.49 -14.25
N LEU A 82 6.39 -16.26 -14.42
CA LEU A 82 5.91 -15.08 -13.69
C LEU A 82 4.44 -14.78 -14.01
N GLU A 83 4.02 -14.89 -15.27
CA GLU A 83 2.61 -14.70 -15.66
C GLU A 83 1.68 -15.76 -15.09
N ALA A 84 2.18 -16.98 -14.90
CA ALA A 84 1.41 -18.10 -14.36
C ALA A 84 1.21 -18.01 -12.83
N ILE A 85 1.95 -17.15 -12.13
CA ILE A 85 1.74 -16.90 -10.70
C ILE A 85 0.35 -16.28 -10.49
N PRO A 86 -0.46 -16.79 -9.55
CA PRO A 86 -1.74 -16.18 -9.19
C PRO A 86 -1.57 -14.68 -8.87
N PHE A 87 -2.45 -13.82 -9.38
CA PHE A 87 -2.29 -12.38 -9.19
C PHE A 87 -2.37 -11.94 -7.71
N GLU A 88 -3.08 -12.71 -6.88
CA GLU A 88 -3.07 -12.53 -5.42
C GLU A 88 -1.65 -12.60 -4.84
N ASP A 89 -0.80 -13.51 -5.33
CA ASP A 89 0.57 -13.67 -4.87
C ASP A 89 1.44 -12.45 -5.25
N TRP A 90 1.18 -11.83 -6.42
CA TRP A 90 1.80 -10.55 -6.79
C TRP A 90 1.44 -9.45 -5.79
N LEU A 91 0.17 -9.36 -5.40
CA LEU A 91 -0.29 -8.37 -4.43
C LEU A 91 0.31 -8.61 -3.04
N ILE A 92 0.41 -9.87 -2.61
CA ILE A 92 1.04 -10.24 -1.34
C ILE A 92 2.53 -9.88 -1.33
N VAL A 93 3.27 -10.13 -2.43
CA VAL A 93 4.68 -9.70 -2.55
C VAL A 93 4.80 -8.18 -2.61
N LEU A 94 3.83 -7.49 -3.21
CA LEU A 94 3.74 -6.02 -3.19
C LEU A 94 3.44 -5.48 -1.78
N GLY A 95 2.97 -6.33 -0.87
CA GLY A 95 2.80 -6.06 0.56
C GLY A 95 1.34 -6.03 1.03
N GLN A 96 0.39 -6.51 0.22
CA GLN A 96 -1.00 -6.56 0.62
C GLN A 96 -1.18 -7.45 1.85
N ARG A 97 -1.94 -6.96 2.82
CA ARG A 97 -2.37 -7.71 4.00
C ARG A 97 -3.85 -8.05 3.83
N LEU A 98 -4.24 -9.27 4.18
CA LEU A 98 -5.57 -9.79 3.81
C LEU A 98 -6.52 -9.86 4.99
N THR A 99 -7.78 -9.58 4.70
CA THR A 99 -8.94 -9.73 5.60
C THR A 99 -10.05 -10.45 4.83
N SER A 100 -11.13 -10.83 5.51
CA SER A 100 -12.29 -11.49 4.87
C SER A 100 -12.90 -10.68 3.72
N ALA A 101 -12.83 -9.34 3.79
CA ALA A 101 -13.40 -8.42 2.80
C ALA A 101 -12.40 -7.94 1.73
N SER A 102 -11.17 -8.48 1.71
CA SER A 102 -10.11 -8.05 0.77
C SER A 102 -10.43 -8.40 -0.68
N ILE A 103 -10.14 -7.46 -1.58
CA ILE A 103 -10.01 -7.72 -3.01
C ILE A 103 -8.63 -8.33 -3.29
N ARG A 104 -8.57 -9.27 -4.23
CA ARG A 104 -7.36 -10.09 -4.52
C ARG A 104 -7.05 -10.20 -6.02
N ASP A 105 -7.68 -9.33 -6.82
CA ASP A 105 -7.50 -9.25 -8.27
C ASP A 105 -6.90 -7.88 -8.66
N GLU A 106 -6.84 -7.55 -9.95
CA GLU A 106 -6.27 -6.30 -10.46
C GLU A 106 -6.85 -5.03 -9.83
N ARG A 107 -8.08 -5.10 -9.27
CA ARG A 107 -8.70 -3.97 -8.57
C ARG A 107 -8.10 -3.72 -7.19
N ALA A 108 -7.24 -4.61 -6.68
CA ALA A 108 -6.51 -4.39 -5.44
C ALA A 108 -5.14 -3.73 -5.63
N ILE A 109 -4.72 -3.46 -6.88
CA ILE A 109 -3.47 -2.75 -7.15
C ILE A 109 -3.54 -1.37 -6.45
N PRO A 110 -2.59 -1.06 -5.56
CA PRO A 110 -2.66 0.15 -4.75
C PRO A 110 -2.47 1.39 -5.64
N PRO A 111 -3.14 2.53 -5.35
CA PRO A 111 -2.89 3.77 -6.08
C PRO A 111 -1.44 4.25 -5.94
N LEU A 112 -0.95 5.00 -6.92
CA LEU A 112 0.35 5.66 -6.84
C LEU A 112 0.38 6.68 -5.69
N ASN A 113 1.55 6.85 -5.07
CA ASN A 113 1.67 7.76 -3.92
C ASN A 113 1.31 9.20 -4.31
N GLU A 114 1.64 9.63 -5.52
CA GLU A 114 1.27 10.94 -6.05
C GLU A 114 -0.25 11.16 -6.03
N ILE A 115 -1.04 10.17 -6.48
CA ILE A 115 -2.51 10.25 -6.47
C ILE A 115 -3.03 10.43 -5.04
N LEU A 116 -2.49 9.66 -4.08
CA LEU A 116 -2.87 9.73 -2.67
C LEU A 116 -2.53 11.09 -2.04
N ILE A 117 -1.36 11.63 -2.40
CA ILE A 117 -0.87 12.93 -1.93
C ILE A 117 -1.73 14.06 -2.50
N GLU A 118 -2.07 14.01 -3.79
CA GLU A 118 -2.93 15.02 -4.41
C GLU A 118 -4.34 15.03 -3.82
N ALA A 119 -4.93 13.87 -3.55
CA ALA A 119 -6.22 13.78 -2.86
C ALA A 119 -6.20 14.43 -1.45
N CYS A 120 -5.05 14.42 -0.78
CA CYS A 120 -4.87 15.08 0.52
C CYS A 120 -4.79 16.62 0.40
N LYS A 121 -4.32 17.13 -0.74
CA LYS A 121 -4.16 18.57 -1.01
C LYS A 121 -5.43 19.24 -1.55
N GLU A 122 -6.48 18.48 -1.86
CA GLU A 122 -7.75 19.05 -2.31
C GLU A 122 -8.26 20.12 -1.33
N PRO A 123 -8.75 21.27 -1.82
CA PRO A 123 -9.26 22.33 -0.96
C PRO A 123 -10.56 21.87 -0.29
N PHE A 124 -10.63 21.98 1.03
CA PHE A 124 -11.90 21.87 1.76
C PHE A 124 -12.69 23.17 1.68
N ASN A 125 -11.98 24.30 1.74
CA ASN A 125 -12.50 25.64 1.49
C ASN A 125 -11.35 26.53 0.93
N SER A 126 -11.53 27.84 0.93
CA SER A 126 -10.52 28.80 0.42
C SER A 126 -9.24 28.89 1.26
N GLU A 127 -9.20 28.30 2.46
CA GLU A 127 -8.11 28.47 3.43
C GLU A 127 -7.39 27.18 3.79
N ILE A 128 -8.06 26.03 3.75
CA ILE A 128 -7.51 24.75 4.25
C ILE A 128 -7.78 23.59 3.30
N THR A 129 -6.89 22.60 3.33
CA THR A 129 -7.05 21.33 2.62
C THR A 129 -7.95 20.35 3.37
N ILE A 130 -8.45 19.33 2.65
CA ILE A 130 -9.17 18.20 3.24
C ILE A 130 -8.29 17.46 4.25
N ALA A 131 -6.99 17.30 4.00
CA ALA A 131 -6.07 16.69 4.95
C ALA A 131 -5.96 17.49 6.26
N GLN A 132 -5.80 18.82 6.20
CA GLN A 132 -5.79 19.63 7.42
C GLN A 132 -7.10 19.44 8.18
N ARG A 133 -8.25 19.57 7.49
CA ARG A 133 -9.57 19.41 8.12
C ARG A 133 -9.74 18.03 8.79
N ALA A 134 -9.30 16.97 8.13
CA ALA A 134 -9.36 15.61 8.66
C ALA A 134 -8.47 15.44 9.90
N TRP A 135 -7.27 16.02 9.88
CA TRP A 135 -6.30 15.94 10.98
C TRP A 135 -6.77 16.71 12.22
N GLU A 136 -7.31 17.92 12.04
CA GLU A 136 -7.89 18.72 13.13
C GLU A 136 -9.06 18.00 13.81
N LYS A 137 -9.87 17.26 13.04
CA LYS A 137 -10.97 16.45 13.59
C LYS A 137 -10.49 15.20 14.32
N HIS A 138 -9.38 14.62 13.88
CA HIS A 138 -8.84 13.36 14.39
C HIS A 138 -8.10 13.57 15.73
N THR A 139 -7.19 14.53 15.77
CA THR A 139 -6.43 14.93 16.98
C THR A 139 -7.34 15.35 18.13
N GLY A 140 -8.49 15.98 17.86
CA GLY A 140 -9.46 16.32 18.90
C GLY A 140 -10.17 15.10 19.55
N ARG A 141 -9.88 13.88 19.10
CA ARG A 141 -10.48 12.62 19.57
C ARG A 141 -9.45 11.60 20.06
N ALA A 142 -8.18 11.84 19.79
CA ALA A 142 -7.09 10.91 20.02
C ALA A 142 -6.34 11.32 21.29
N ASP A 143 -6.20 10.40 22.25
CA ASP A 143 -5.36 10.60 23.45
C ASP A 143 -3.88 10.26 23.17
N GLU A 144 -3.47 10.20 21.89
CA GLU A 144 -2.12 9.79 21.47
C GLU A 144 -1.36 10.92 20.77
N ASP A 145 -0.08 11.08 21.13
CA ASP A 145 0.81 12.13 20.63
C ASP A 145 1.32 11.88 19.20
N PHE A 146 0.98 10.74 18.57
CA PHE A 146 1.44 10.42 17.22
C PHE A 146 1.04 11.49 16.20
N TRP A 147 -0.20 11.98 16.26
CA TRP A 147 -0.70 13.01 15.36
C TRP A 147 -0.26 14.42 15.76
N GLY A 148 0.25 14.57 17.00
CA GLY A 148 0.71 15.81 17.60
C GLY A 148 -0.40 16.87 17.75
N GLU A 149 -0.01 18.03 18.26
CA GLU A 149 -0.96 19.12 18.53
C GLU A 149 -1.34 19.94 17.28
N VAL A 150 -2.60 20.36 17.21
CA VAL A 150 -3.12 21.33 16.23
C VAL A 150 -2.78 22.74 16.71
N LYS A 151 -1.59 23.22 16.36
CA LYS A 151 -1.12 24.57 16.67
C LYS A 151 -0.45 25.21 15.46
N GLY A 152 -0.45 26.55 15.43
CA GLY A 152 0.12 27.34 14.33
C GLY A 152 -0.93 27.84 13.33
N ASN A 153 -0.47 28.58 12.33
CA ASN A 153 -1.30 29.06 11.22
C ASN A 153 -1.62 27.94 10.22
N ASN A 154 -2.50 28.19 9.24
CA ASN A 154 -2.93 27.16 8.28
C ASN A 154 -1.77 26.59 7.47
N GLN A 155 -0.81 27.42 7.03
CA GLN A 155 0.37 26.95 6.31
C GLN A 155 1.17 25.93 7.15
N GLN A 156 1.48 26.28 8.39
CA GLN A 156 2.23 25.40 9.32
C GLN A 156 1.47 24.10 9.60
N LYS A 157 0.15 24.18 9.77
CA LYS A 157 -0.70 23.01 9.99
C LYS A 157 -0.73 22.08 8.77
N GLN A 158 -0.81 22.64 7.57
CA GLN A 158 -0.75 21.88 6.32
C GLN A 158 0.61 21.21 6.12
N GLU A 159 1.70 21.92 6.36
CA GLU A 159 3.05 21.34 6.29
C GLU A 159 3.19 20.16 7.27
N LYS A 160 2.72 20.32 8.52
CA LYS A 160 2.78 19.27 9.54
C LYS A 160 1.96 18.03 9.19
N VAL A 161 0.71 18.19 8.74
CA VAL A 161 -0.11 17.03 8.35
C VAL A 161 0.48 16.34 7.12
N MET A 162 1.01 17.08 6.14
CA MET A 162 1.65 16.48 4.98
C MET A 162 2.90 15.69 5.37
N GLN A 163 3.72 16.17 6.30
CA GLN A 163 4.85 15.41 6.83
C GLN A 163 4.41 14.07 7.43
N LYS A 164 3.28 14.04 8.16
CA LYS A 164 2.71 12.80 8.70
C LYS A 164 2.21 11.85 7.60
N ILE A 165 1.57 12.39 6.56
CA ILE A 165 1.13 11.60 5.41
C ILE A 165 2.32 10.96 4.69
N HIS A 166 3.37 11.74 4.40
CA HIS A 166 4.61 11.22 3.80
C HIS A 166 5.25 10.15 4.68
N TYR A 167 5.37 10.40 5.98
CA TYR A 167 5.89 9.44 6.94
C TYR A 167 5.14 8.09 6.87
N ILE A 168 3.81 8.10 6.90
CA ILE A 168 3.02 6.87 6.84
C ILE A 168 3.20 6.17 5.48
N LEU A 169 3.18 6.90 4.36
CA LEU A 169 3.35 6.29 3.03
C LEU A 169 4.74 5.67 2.82
N GLU A 170 5.77 6.27 3.41
CA GLU A 170 7.17 5.80 3.37
C GLU A 170 7.42 4.63 4.32
N ASN A 171 6.78 4.64 5.49
CA ASN A 171 7.00 3.65 6.57
C ASN A 171 5.84 2.66 6.71
N LYS A 172 4.96 2.54 5.71
CA LYS A 172 3.86 1.58 5.73
C LYS A 172 4.39 0.15 5.78
N THR A 173 3.83 -0.65 6.68
CA THR A 173 4.06 -2.10 6.80
C THR A 173 2.78 -2.89 6.55
N TRP A 174 1.65 -2.20 6.41
CA TRP A 174 0.36 -2.78 6.14
C TRP A 174 -0.40 -1.92 5.14
N TRP A 175 -0.96 -2.55 4.12
CA TRP A 175 -1.94 -1.91 3.25
C TRP A 175 -2.93 -2.95 2.74
N ASN A 176 -4.14 -2.50 2.41
CA ASN A 176 -5.18 -3.37 1.88
C ASN A 176 -6.20 -2.58 1.03
N VAL A 177 -6.86 -3.30 0.12
CA VAL A 177 -8.05 -2.85 -0.62
C VAL A 177 -9.21 -3.78 -0.26
N PHE A 178 -10.26 -3.25 0.36
CA PHE A 178 -11.35 -4.07 0.90
C PHE A 178 -12.68 -3.32 0.95
N PHE A 179 -13.79 -4.07 1.06
CA PHE A 179 -15.11 -3.49 1.25
C PHE A 179 -15.32 -3.04 2.70
N HIS A 180 -15.38 -1.72 2.90
CA HIS A 180 -15.71 -1.08 4.15
C HIS A 180 -17.22 -0.84 4.25
N TYR A 181 -17.83 -1.22 5.37
CA TYR A 181 -19.29 -1.21 5.58
C TYR A 181 -20.00 0.14 5.33
N LYS A 182 -19.30 1.27 5.48
CA LYS A 182 -19.82 2.64 5.24
C LYS A 182 -19.33 3.31 3.97
N HIS A 183 -18.22 2.83 3.40
CA HIS A 183 -17.48 3.57 2.37
C HIS A 183 -17.24 2.75 1.11
N GLU A 184 -17.93 1.60 1.01
CA GLU A 184 -17.76 0.65 -0.08
C GLU A 184 -16.28 0.25 -0.22
N LEU A 185 -15.74 0.20 -1.43
CA LEU A 185 -14.36 -0.20 -1.65
C LEU A 185 -13.41 0.93 -1.25
N VAL A 186 -12.46 0.62 -0.37
CA VAL A 186 -11.47 1.58 0.14
C VAL A 186 -10.05 1.08 -0.04
N PHE A 187 -9.10 2.01 -0.08
CA PHE A 187 -7.68 1.73 0.05
C PHE A 187 -7.18 2.27 1.39
N GLU A 188 -6.45 1.45 2.12
CA GLU A 188 -5.96 1.79 3.45
C GLU A 188 -4.49 1.42 3.58
N VAL A 189 -3.73 2.30 4.24
CA VAL A 189 -2.33 2.07 4.61
C VAL A 189 -2.14 2.34 6.09
N ARG A 190 -1.23 1.59 6.70
CA ARG A 190 -0.82 1.78 8.09
C ARG A 190 0.68 1.61 8.24
N GLU A 191 1.26 2.42 9.11
CA GLU A 191 2.61 2.22 9.63
C GLU A 191 2.61 1.16 10.74
N LYS A 192 3.81 0.75 11.19
CA LYS A 192 4.05 -0.38 12.09
C LYS A 192 3.25 -0.37 13.40
N GLU A 193 2.98 0.79 14.00
CA GLU A 193 2.20 0.91 15.25
C GLU A 193 0.70 0.87 15.00
N GLY A 194 0.29 0.99 13.73
CA GLY A 194 -1.09 0.86 13.30
C GLY A 194 -1.77 2.18 12.95
N HIS A 195 -1.12 3.33 13.09
CA HIS A 195 -1.69 4.59 12.59
C HIS A 195 -1.77 4.56 11.08
N GLY A 196 -2.85 5.12 10.54
CA GLY A 196 -3.14 4.94 9.13
C GLY A 196 -3.89 6.06 8.48
N ILE A 197 -4.08 5.86 7.18
CA ILE A 197 -4.82 6.76 6.32
C ILE A 197 -5.67 5.91 5.38
N ARG A 198 -6.89 6.37 5.14
CA ARG A 198 -7.84 5.71 4.25
C ARG A 198 -8.29 6.65 3.15
N TRP A 199 -8.37 6.11 1.93
CA TRP A 199 -8.95 6.76 0.76
C TRP A 199 -10.06 5.91 0.18
N SER A 200 -10.90 6.52 -0.65
CA SER A 200 -11.76 5.76 -1.56
C SER A 200 -10.92 4.86 -2.45
N HIS A 201 -11.53 3.83 -3.04
CA HIS A 201 -10.88 3.05 -4.09
C HIS A 201 -10.30 3.95 -5.19
N GLY A 202 -9.11 3.61 -5.69
CA GLY A 202 -8.33 4.43 -6.62
C GLY A 202 -7.61 5.64 -5.99
N GLY A 203 -7.74 5.88 -4.68
CA GLY A 203 -6.94 6.89 -3.96
C GLY A 203 -7.38 8.34 -4.16
N LYS A 204 -8.43 8.59 -4.93
CA LYS A 204 -8.82 9.94 -5.38
C LYS A 204 -9.51 10.81 -4.33
N LYS A 205 -9.96 10.24 -3.21
CA LYS A 205 -10.62 10.99 -2.14
C LYS A 205 -10.14 10.53 -0.78
N LEU A 206 -9.61 11.46 0.02
CA LEU A 206 -9.28 11.19 1.42
C LEU A 206 -10.57 10.90 2.20
N ILE A 207 -10.61 9.76 2.89
CA ILE A 207 -11.69 9.40 3.82
C ILE A 207 -11.33 9.88 5.23
N GLY A 208 -10.08 9.64 5.66
CA GLY A 208 -9.60 10.16 6.93
C GLY A 208 -8.41 9.39 7.51
N PHE A 209 -7.99 9.85 8.69
CA PHE A 209 -6.94 9.24 9.50
C PHE A 209 -7.49 8.14 10.41
N LEU A 210 -6.61 7.21 10.77
CA LEU A 210 -6.94 6.00 11.51
C LEU A 210 -6.03 5.87 12.72
N GLU A 211 -6.62 5.57 13.88
CA GLU A 211 -5.89 5.12 15.05
C GLU A 211 -5.43 3.68 14.89
N LYS A 212 -4.58 3.23 15.81
CA LYS A 212 -4.13 1.83 15.92
C LYS A 212 -5.30 0.85 15.88
N PHE A 213 -5.02 -0.38 15.45
CA PHE A 213 -6.00 -1.45 15.57
C PHE A 213 -6.37 -1.67 17.04
N ILE A 214 -7.67 -1.76 17.31
CA ILE A 214 -8.18 -2.26 18.57
C ILE A 214 -8.17 -3.78 18.44
N ASN A 215 -7.12 -4.39 18.96
CA ASN A 215 -7.01 -5.84 19.01
C ASN A 215 -7.65 -6.31 20.32
N GLU A 216 -8.82 -6.95 20.21
CA GLU A 216 -9.44 -7.73 21.30
C GLU A 216 -8.75 -9.10 21.43
#